data_AF-A0A6N8HE29-F1
#
_entry.id   AF-A0A6N8HE29-F1
#
_cell.length_a   1.000
_cell.length_b   1.000
_cell.length_c   1.000
_cell.angle_alpha   90.00
_cell.angle_beta   90.00
_cell.angle_gamma   90.00
#
_symmetry.space_group_name_H-M   'P 1'
#
loop_
_entity.id
_entity.type
_entity.pdbx_description
1 polymer ?
#
loop_
_entity_poly.entity_id
_entity_poly.type
_entity_poly.pdbx_seq_one_letter_code
_entity_poly.pdbx_strand_id
1 'polypeptide(L)'
;MNKELEKLIDYAITDGFITEKEKKVLIKKAEKQGFDIDELEMILEGKLFDAQQTRKKENPVQKCPSCGEIMVGVSRVCPSCNYVVNARSKNTATLDEYMHDVEKKLLKLKNTPKQGSGKIMQSVILTYLTLGTYIIFKKVIKREDLFEDNNNYSRLNNEINATLSLMRSNYGEDGTVAEFISKIEAEKAQYIKQRESGSFVSIAAAFLLVGGVLFAITRIPSPEPSIDKKIDRLITEGKRDSAKILIPQLEKESTREFYLSKIEVINIDSLYKAGAYEEALEKANFLTFKSEREELITKILITQIGELLTKREFKTAKDKAELIPDYSTRFEELDKIKIAEQLKK
;
A
#
# COMPACT_ATOMS: atom_id res chain seq x y z
N MET A 1 -23.39 3.54 -27.38
CA MET A 1 -22.01 3.31 -26.93
C MET A 1 -21.76 4.01 -25.59
N ASN A 2 -21.02 3.40 -24.66
CA ASN A 2 -20.66 4.03 -23.39
C ASN A 2 -19.57 5.10 -23.63
N LYS A 3 -19.72 6.29 -23.01
CA LYS A 3 -18.79 7.43 -23.14
C LYS A 3 -17.33 7.07 -22.78
N GLU A 4 -17.13 6.07 -21.92
CA GLU A 4 -15.79 5.64 -21.52
C GLU A 4 -15.08 4.83 -22.63
N LEU A 5 -15.81 3.94 -23.31
CA LEU A 5 -15.30 3.17 -24.45
C LEU A 5 -15.05 4.08 -25.65
N GLU A 6 -15.96 5.02 -25.90
CA GLU A 6 -15.82 6.02 -26.97
C GLU A 6 -14.55 6.86 -26.83
N LYS A 7 -14.26 7.34 -25.62
CA LYS A 7 -13.00 8.07 -25.35
C LYS A 7 -11.77 7.21 -25.58
N LEU A 8 -11.80 5.94 -25.19
CA LEU A 8 -10.69 5.01 -25.42
C LEU A 8 -10.45 4.78 -26.91
N ILE A 9 -11.53 4.70 -27.69
CA ILE A 9 -11.46 4.60 -29.16
C ILE A 9 -10.83 5.86 -29.74
N ASP A 10 -11.27 7.05 -29.32
CA ASP A 10 -10.72 8.31 -29.81
C ASP A 10 -9.23 8.48 -29.48
N TYR A 11 -8.81 8.08 -28.27
CA TYR A 11 -7.39 8.05 -27.90
C TYR A 11 -6.58 7.06 -28.74
N ALA A 12 -7.12 5.86 -28.97
CA ALA A 12 -6.44 4.83 -29.76
C ALA A 12 -6.28 5.24 -31.23
N ILE A 13 -7.26 5.95 -31.80
CA ILE A 13 -7.26 6.36 -33.22
C ILE A 13 -6.56 7.71 -33.44
N THR A 14 -6.17 8.42 -32.37
CA THR A 14 -5.57 9.76 -32.46
C THR A 14 -4.34 9.80 -33.37
N ASP A 15 -3.54 8.74 -33.42
CA ASP A 15 -2.35 8.64 -34.26
C ASP A 15 -2.63 8.19 -35.71
N GLY A 16 -3.88 7.81 -36.01
CA GLY A 16 -4.37 7.39 -37.33
C GLY A 16 -4.22 5.88 -37.62
N PHE A 17 -3.76 5.11 -36.64
CA PHE A 17 -3.59 3.66 -36.71
C PHE A 17 -4.09 3.01 -35.40
N ILE A 18 -4.29 1.69 -35.39
CA ILE A 18 -4.62 0.96 -34.15
C ILE A 18 -3.67 -0.23 -34.07
N THR A 19 -2.93 -0.38 -32.98
CA THR A 19 -2.07 -1.54 -32.78
C THR A 19 -2.87 -2.77 -32.33
N GLU A 20 -2.34 -3.97 -32.59
CA GLU A 20 -2.93 -5.24 -32.11
C GLU A 20 -3.16 -5.28 -30.59
N LYS A 21 -2.35 -4.55 -29.81
CA LYS A 21 -2.52 -4.46 -28.35
C LYS A 21 -3.70 -3.56 -27.99
N GLU A 22 -3.83 -2.40 -28.63
CA GLU A 22 -4.95 -1.48 -28.42
C GLU A 22 -6.26 -2.12 -28.86
N LYS A 23 -6.28 -2.78 -30.03
CA LYS A 23 -7.43 -3.56 -30.50
C LYS A 23 -7.87 -4.59 -29.46
N LYS A 24 -6.94 -5.36 -28.89
CA LYS A 24 -7.23 -6.34 -27.82
C LYS A 24 -7.75 -5.70 -26.53
N VAL A 25 -7.27 -4.52 -26.16
CA VAL A 25 -7.76 -3.80 -24.97
C VAL A 25 -9.19 -3.28 -25.19
N LEU A 26 -9.48 -2.75 -26.38
CA LEU A 26 -10.80 -2.27 -26.77
C LEU A 26 -11.82 -3.42 -26.81
N ILE A 27 -11.48 -4.56 -27.42
CA ILE A 27 -12.32 -5.77 -27.44
C ILE A 27 -12.65 -6.23 -26.01
N LYS A 28 -11.64 -6.37 -25.15
CA LYS A 28 -11.85 -6.79 -23.74
C LYS A 28 -12.73 -5.82 -22.95
N LYS A 29 -12.66 -4.52 -23.25
CA LYS A 29 -13.47 -3.50 -22.59
C LYS A 29 -14.90 -3.49 -23.13
N ALA A 30 -15.07 -3.71 -24.43
CA ALA A 30 -16.37 -3.86 -25.09
C ALA A 30 -17.13 -5.11 -24.61
N GLU A 31 -16.46 -6.27 -24.58
CA GLU A 31 -17.02 -7.54 -24.04
C GLU A 31 -17.52 -7.38 -22.60
N LYS A 32 -16.71 -6.73 -21.74
CA LYS A 32 -17.09 -6.46 -20.34
C LYS A 32 -18.31 -5.54 -20.21
N GLN A 33 -18.59 -4.75 -21.24
CA GLN A 33 -19.73 -3.84 -21.29
C GLN A 33 -20.91 -4.43 -22.08
N GLY A 34 -20.80 -5.70 -22.51
CA GLY A 34 -21.84 -6.37 -23.31
C GLY A 34 -22.02 -5.77 -24.70
N PHE A 35 -20.98 -5.12 -25.25
CA PHE A 35 -21.00 -4.55 -26.59
C PHE A 35 -20.57 -5.61 -27.60
N ASP A 36 -21.23 -5.63 -28.75
CA ASP A 36 -20.96 -6.59 -29.82
C ASP A 36 -19.58 -6.34 -30.46
N ILE A 37 -18.85 -7.42 -30.72
CA ILE A 37 -17.46 -7.33 -31.21
C ILE A 37 -17.44 -6.92 -32.68
N ASP A 38 -18.37 -7.41 -33.50
CA ASP A 38 -18.44 -7.11 -34.93
C ASP A 38 -18.87 -5.65 -35.13
N GLU A 39 -19.80 -5.14 -34.32
CA GLU A 39 -20.15 -3.71 -34.29
C GLU A 39 -18.97 -2.82 -33.90
N LEU A 40 -18.13 -3.26 -32.95
CA LEU A 40 -16.94 -2.51 -32.54
C LEU A 40 -15.94 -2.42 -33.68
N GLU A 41 -15.68 -3.53 -34.38
CA GLU A 41 -14.74 -3.55 -35.50
C GLU A 41 -15.20 -2.62 -36.63
N MET A 42 -16.49 -2.64 -36.98
CA MET A 42 -17.05 -1.73 -37.97
C MET A 42 -16.89 -0.24 -37.58
N ILE A 43 -17.10 0.10 -36.29
CA ILE A 43 -16.92 1.47 -35.78
C ILE A 43 -15.45 1.89 -35.82
N LEU A 44 -14.53 0.98 -35.46
CA LEU A 44 -13.10 1.25 -35.49
C LEU A 44 -12.62 1.52 -36.91
N GLU A 45 -13.04 0.72 -37.88
CA GLU A 45 -12.70 0.91 -39.30
C GLU A 45 -13.24 2.24 -39.84
N GLY A 46 -14.50 2.57 -39.55
CA GLY A 46 -15.11 3.84 -39.96
C GLY A 46 -14.39 5.06 -39.38
N LYS A 47 -14.12 5.06 -38.07
CA LYS A 47 -13.39 6.16 -37.42
C LYS A 47 -11.95 6.28 -37.90
N LEU A 48 -11.29 5.16 -38.19
CA LEU A 48 -9.93 5.13 -38.71
C LEU A 48 -9.88 5.71 -40.14
N PHE A 49 -10.86 5.38 -40.98
CA PHE A 49 -11.01 5.97 -42.29
C PHE A 49 -11.22 7.49 -42.23
N ASP A 50 -12.09 7.97 -41.32
CA ASP A 50 -12.34 9.40 -41.13
C ASP A 50 -11.09 10.14 -40.60
N ALA A 51 -10.38 9.55 -39.64
CA ALA A 51 -9.12 10.08 -39.12
C ALA A 51 -8.03 10.15 -40.20
N GLN A 52 -8.02 9.22 -41.14
CA GLN A 52 -7.12 9.24 -42.30
C GLN A 52 -7.57 10.25 -43.36
N GLN A 53 -8.87 10.42 -43.59
CA GLN A 53 -9.39 11.34 -44.60
C GLN A 53 -9.27 12.82 -44.17
N THR A 54 -9.51 13.12 -42.90
CA THR A 54 -9.32 14.46 -42.33
C THR A 54 -7.86 14.93 -42.44
N ARG A 55 -6.89 14.03 -42.27
CA ARG A 55 -5.46 14.32 -42.49
C ARG A 55 -5.10 14.60 -43.95
N LYS A 56 -5.88 14.13 -44.93
CA LYS A 56 -5.64 14.39 -46.36
C LYS A 56 -6.06 15.80 -46.80
N LYS A 57 -6.93 16.49 -46.05
CA LYS A 57 -7.58 17.75 -46.48
C LYS A 57 -6.86 19.05 -46.08
N GLU A 58 -5.76 18.99 -45.32
CA GLU A 58 -4.95 20.16 -45.00
C GLU A 58 -3.50 19.97 -45.49
N ASN A 59 -3.20 20.39 -46.71
CA ASN A 59 -1.82 20.41 -47.22
C ASN A 59 -1.48 21.77 -47.85
N PRO A 60 -0.69 22.62 -47.18
CA PRO A 60 0.06 23.67 -47.87
C PRO A 60 1.13 23.01 -48.75
N VAL A 61 1.31 23.49 -49.97
CA VAL A 61 2.39 23.05 -50.88
C VAL A 61 3.74 23.22 -50.19
N GLN A 62 4.51 22.14 -50.02
CA GLN A 62 5.83 22.18 -49.36
C GLN A 62 6.96 21.93 -50.37
N LYS A 63 8.01 22.73 -50.31
CA LYS A 63 9.25 22.50 -51.07
C LYS A 63 10.22 21.68 -50.22
N CYS A 64 10.89 20.70 -50.82
CA CYS A 64 11.90 19.90 -50.12
C CYS A 64 13.09 20.77 -49.70
N PRO A 65 13.45 20.84 -48.40
CA PRO A 65 14.60 21.63 -47.92
C PRO A 65 15.97 21.13 -48.42
N SER A 66 16.05 19.86 -48.83
CA SER A 66 17.32 19.22 -49.21
C SER A 66 17.62 19.31 -50.70
N CYS A 67 16.62 19.19 -51.58
CA CYS A 67 16.83 19.20 -53.03
C CYS A 67 16.03 20.29 -53.78
N GLY A 68 15.12 21.02 -53.11
CA GLY A 68 14.32 22.09 -53.70
C GLY A 68 13.09 21.65 -54.50
N GLU A 69 12.86 20.34 -54.66
CA GLU A 69 11.72 19.76 -55.37
C GLU A 69 10.38 20.15 -54.72
N ILE A 70 9.35 20.41 -55.54
CA ILE A 70 8.00 20.72 -55.07
C ILE A 70 7.31 19.40 -54.71
N MET A 71 6.95 19.22 -53.43
CA MET A 71 6.25 18.02 -52.96
C MET A 71 4.75 18.24 -53.04
N VAL A 72 4.07 17.39 -53.82
CA VAL A 72 2.61 17.39 -53.96
C VAL A 72 2.08 16.14 -53.27
N GLY A 73 1.34 16.30 -52.17
CA GLY A 73 0.70 15.20 -51.45
C GLY A 73 1.26 14.91 -50.04
N VAL A 74 0.66 13.91 -49.39
CA VAL A 74 0.85 13.53 -47.97
C VAL A 74 2.20 12.82 -47.71
N SER A 75 2.96 12.49 -48.76
CA SER A 75 4.28 11.86 -48.59
C SER A 75 5.22 12.81 -47.90
N ARG A 76 5.69 12.43 -46.69
CA ARG A 76 6.74 13.16 -45.98
C ARG A 76 8.12 12.90 -46.55
N VAL A 77 8.24 11.99 -47.50
CA VAL A 77 9.51 11.59 -48.12
C VAL A 77 9.58 12.21 -49.51
N CYS A 78 10.69 12.90 -49.79
CA CYS A 78 10.94 13.47 -51.10
C CYS A 78 11.21 12.38 -52.14
N PRO A 79 10.46 12.36 -53.26
CA PRO A 79 10.63 11.32 -54.28
C PRO A 79 12.00 11.39 -54.99
N SER A 80 12.65 12.55 -54.98
CA SER A 80 13.90 12.76 -55.73
C SER A 80 15.17 12.52 -54.90
N CYS A 81 15.10 12.69 -53.58
CA CYS A 81 16.29 12.57 -52.71
C CYS A 81 16.05 11.79 -51.41
N ASN A 82 14.87 11.18 -51.25
CA ASN A 82 14.44 10.44 -50.05
C ASN A 82 14.53 11.23 -48.73
N TYR A 83 14.60 12.56 -48.81
CA TYR A 83 14.64 13.43 -47.64
C TYR A 83 13.28 13.50 -46.94
N VAL A 84 13.25 13.28 -45.63
CA VAL A 84 12.01 13.33 -44.82
C VAL A 84 11.74 14.71 -44.27
N VAL A 85 10.64 15.32 -44.68
CA VAL A 85 10.18 16.62 -44.19
C VAL A 85 9.31 16.39 -42.95
N ASN A 86 9.89 16.64 -41.76
CA ASN A 86 9.17 16.56 -40.49
C ASN A 86 8.76 17.96 -40.00
N ALA A 87 7.45 18.22 -39.88
CA ALA A 87 6.92 19.49 -39.35
C ALA A 87 7.16 19.72 -37.84
N ARG A 88 7.83 18.80 -37.12
CA ARG A 88 8.03 18.90 -35.64
C ARG A 88 9.42 18.54 -35.10
N SER A 89 10.44 18.30 -35.92
CA SER A 89 11.77 17.96 -35.41
C SER A 89 12.88 18.59 -36.24
N LYS A 90 13.84 19.24 -35.56
CA LYS A 90 15.06 19.80 -36.16
C LYS A 90 16.09 18.73 -36.58
N ASN A 91 15.81 17.44 -36.38
CA ASN A 91 16.73 16.37 -36.75
C ASN A 91 16.19 15.56 -37.93
N THR A 92 16.97 15.58 -39.00
CA THR A 92 16.70 15.10 -40.36
C THR A 92 17.31 13.70 -40.56
N ALA A 93 17.01 12.76 -39.67
CA ALA A 93 17.60 11.42 -39.79
C ALA A 93 17.03 10.67 -41.00
N THR A 94 17.91 10.04 -41.78
CA THR A 94 17.53 9.25 -42.96
C THR A 94 17.03 7.85 -42.56
N LEU A 95 16.38 7.13 -43.49
CA LEU A 95 15.94 5.75 -43.26
C LEU A 95 17.11 4.85 -42.83
N ASP A 96 18.27 5.00 -43.47
CA ASP A 96 19.48 4.24 -43.14
C ASP A 96 19.95 4.50 -41.71
N GLU A 97 19.89 5.76 -41.25
CA GLU A 97 20.21 6.11 -39.86
C GLU A 97 19.25 5.45 -38.87
N TYR A 98 17.95 5.41 -39.18
CA TYR A 98 16.97 4.71 -38.37
C TYR A 98 17.24 3.21 -38.33
N MET A 99 17.49 2.57 -39.49
CA MET A 99 17.76 1.14 -39.57
C MET A 99 18.99 0.76 -38.74
N HIS A 100 20.09 1.49 -38.92
CA HIS A 100 21.32 1.27 -38.16
C HIS A 100 21.14 1.54 -36.65
N ASP A 101 20.38 2.57 -36.26
CA ASP A 101 20.10 2.85 -34.83
C ASP A 101 19.31 1.73 -34.17
N VAL A 102 18.27 1.21 -34.85
CA VAL A 102 17.45 0.10 -34.32
C VAL A 102 18.27 -1.18 -34.17
N GLU A 103 19.07 -1.55 -35.17
CA GLU A 103 19.92 -2.74 -35.11
C GLU A 103 20.96 -2.62 -33.99
N LYS A 104 21.60 -1.46 -33.86
CA LYS A 104 22.56 -1.18 -32.78
C LYS A 104 21.91 -1.29 -31.40
N LYS A 105 20.70 -0.74 -31.22
CA LYS A 105 19.95 -0.85 -29.97
C LYS A 105 19.51 -2.29 -29.70
N LEU A 106 19.12 -3.04 -30.72
CA LEU A 106 18.77 -4.45 -30.62
C LEU A 106 19.97 -5.30 -30.18
N LEU A 107 21.16 -5.04 -30.75
CA LEU A 107 22.42 -5.67 -30.33
C LEU A 107 22.76 -5.37 -28.86
N LYS A 108 22.59 -4.12 -28.42
CA LYS A 108 22.74 -3.76 -27.00
C LYS A 108 21.73 -4.50 -26.12
N LEU A 109 20.49 -4.65 -26.57
CA LEU A 109 19.43 -5.34 -25.84
C LEU A 109 19.79 -6.81 -25.64
N LYS A 110 20.36 -7.44 -26.69
CA LYS A 110 20.87 -8.81 -26.67
C LYS A 110 22.04 -9.00 -25.70
N ASN A 111 22.95 -8.03 -25.66
CA ASN A 111 24.15 -8.08 -24.82
C ASN A 111 23.92 -7.60 -23.38
N THR A 112 22.72 -7.11 -23.05
CA THR A 112 22.41 -6.65 -21.70
C THR A 112 22.37 -7.84 -20.73
N PRO A 113 23.26 -7.91 -19.73
CA PRO A 113 23.36 -9.07 -18.85
C PRO A 113 22.05 -9.34 -18.10
N LYS A 114 21.79 -10.61 -17.79
CA LYS A 114 20.70 -11.00 -16.90
C LYS A 114 21.06 -10.61 -15.47
N GLN A 115 20.07 -10.18 -14.69
CA GLN A 115 20.24 -9.95 -13.26
C GLN A 115 20.65 -11.26 -12.56
N GLY A 116 21.68 -11.20 -11.72
CA GLY A 116 22.13 -12.34 -10.94
C GLY A 116 21.05 -12.78 -9.94
N SER A 117 20.89 -14.09 -9.76
CA SER A 117 19.90 -14.69 -8.84
C SER A 117 19.97 -14.13 -7.41
N GLY A 118 21.17 -13.76 -6.94
CA GLY A 118 21.37 -13.13 -5.63
C GLY A 118 20.66 -11.78 -5.48
N LYS A 119 20.64 -10.92 -6.51
CA LYS A 119 19.94 -9.63 -6.47
C LYS A 119 18.41 -9.82 -6.44
N ILE A 120 17.89 -10.82 -7.15
CA ILE A 120 16.47 -11.20 -7.12
C ILE A 120 16.09 -11.71 -5.72
N MET A 121 16.92 -12.55 -5.12
CA MET A 121 16.66 -13.07 -3.78
C MET A 121 16.67 -11.94 -2.74
N GLN A 122 17.62 -11.02 -2.84
CA GLN A 122 17.66 -9.83 -1.98
C GLN A 122 16.39 -8.97 -2.10
N SER A 123 15.88 -8.74 -3.32
CA SER A 123 14.67 -7.93 -3.51
C SER A 123 13.41 -8.64 -3.02
N VAL A 124 13.28 -9.96 -3.21
CA VAL A 124 12.16 -10.75 -2.67
C VAL A 124 12.18 -10.73 -1.14
N ILE A 125 13.34 -10.97 -0.52
CA ILE A 125 13.51 -10.89 0.94
C ILE A 125 13.15 -9.49 1.45
N LEU A 126 13.67 -8.43 0.79
CA LEU A 126 13.36 -7.06 1.16
C LEU A 126 11.87 -6.77 1.04
N THR A 127 11.18 -7.27 0.02
CA THR A 127 9.73 -7.13 -0.15
C THR A 127 8.95 -7.79 0.99
N TYR A 128 9.36 -8.99 1.41
CA TYR A 128 8.76 -9.68 2.56
C TYR A 128 9.03 -8.96 3.89
N LEU A 129 10.23 -8.43 4.10
CA LEU A 129 10.58 -7.68 5.31
C LEU A 129 9.89 -6.30 5.34
N THR A 130 9.69 -5.68 4.17
CA THR A 130 9.05 -4.37 4.02
C THR A 130 7.54 -4.42 3.89
N LEU A 131 6.91 -5.60 3.86
CA LEU A 131 5.46 -5.71 4.06
C LEU A 131 5.03 -5.11 5.42
N GLY A 132 5.93 -5.02 6.41
CA GLY A 132 5.74 -4.26 7.66
C GLY A 132 5.88 -2.73 7.53
N THR A 133 6.44 -2.22 6.44
CA THR A 133 6.68 -0.79 6.18
C THR A 133 6.10 -0.28 4.86
N TYR A 134 5.34 -1.08 4.10
CA TYR A 134 4.75 -0.70 2.80
C TYR A 134 3.92 0.60 2.86
N ILE A 135 3.33 0.90 4.03
CA ILE A 135 2.61 2.15 4.30
C ILE A 135 3.57 3.35 4.51
N ILE A 136 4.76 3.12 5.08
CA ILE A 136 5.80 4.14 5.30
C ILE A 136 6.65 4.35 4.04
N PHE A 137 6.90 3.28 3.27
CA PHE A 137 7.69 3.29 2.04
C PHE A 137 7.08 4.19 0.96
N LYS A 138 5.75 4.29 0.88
CA LYS A 138 5.07 5.20 -0.07
C LYS A 138 5.32 6.69 0.22
N LYS A 139 5.77 7.06 1.43
CA LYS A 139 5.83 8.48 1.86
C LYS A 139 7.23 9.02 2.15
N VAL A 140 8.25 8.19 2.43
CA VAL A 140 9.52 8.71 3.02
C VAL A 140 10.80 8.40 2.24
N ILE A 141 10.87 7.36 1.41
CA ILE A 141 12.14 7.00 0.76
C ILE A 141 11.99 6.95 -0.77
N LYS A 142 12.30 8.08 -1.41
CA LYS A 142 12.74 8.14 -2.82
C LYS A 142 14.11 7.48 -2.96
N ARG A 143 14.14 6.15 -2.99
CA ARG A 143 15.26 5.35 -3.50
C ARG A 143 14.67 4.44 -4.57
N GLU A 144 14.51 4.97 -5.78
CA GLU A 144 14.15 4.19 -6.98
C GLU A 144 15.30 3.25 -7.40
N ASP A 145 16.48 3.45 -6.80
CA ASP A 145 17.78 2.86 -7.10
C ASP A 145 17.84 1.33 -6.92
N LEU A 146 16.96 0.74 -6.11
CA LEU A 146 16.95 -0.72 -5.86
C LEU A 146 16.26 -1.53 -6.98
N PHE A 147 15.56 -0.85 -7.91
CA PHE A 147 14.99 -1.44 -9.12
C PHE A 147 15.65 -0.92 -10.42
N GLU A 148 16.69 -0.09 -10.31
CA GLU A 148 17.30 0.62 -11.46
C GLU A 148 18.02 -0.29 -12.46
N ASP A 149 18.46 -1.49 -12.08
CA ASP A 149 19.08 -2.43 -13.03
C ASP A 149 18.07 -2.96 -14.08
N ASN A 150 16.77 -2.98 -13.76
CA ASN A 150 15.70 -3.29 -14.73
C ASN A 150 15.38 -2.08 -15.64
N ASN A 151 15.83 -0.89 -15.25
CA ASN A 151 15.56 0.35 -15.97
C ASN A 151 16.33 0.39 -17.29
N ASN A 152 17.55 -0.13 -17.38
CA ASN A 152 18.33 -0.13 -18.63
C ASN A 152 17.72 -1.03 -19.71
N TYR A 153 17.30 -2.25 -19.36
CA TYR A 153 16.66 -3.17 -20.31
C TYR A 153 15.29 -2.64 -20.78
N SER A 154 14.46 -2.18 -19.84
CA SER A 154 13.13 -1.62 -20.16
C SER A 154 13.24 -0.32 -20.95
N ARG A 155 14.16 0.57 -20.58
CA ARG A 155 14.49 1.80 -21.33
C ARG A 155 14.91 1.48 -22.75
N LEU A 156 15.82 0.53 -22.94
CA LEU A 156 16.29 0.17 -24.29
C LEU A 156 15.17 -0.45 -25.14
N ASN A 157 14.31 -1.26 -24.54
CA ASN A 157 13.12 -1.78 -25.21
C ASN A 157 12.15 -0.65 -25.62
N ASN A 158 11.96 0.36 -24.76
CA ASN A 158 11.15 1.54 -25.05
C ASN A 158 11.77 2.41 -26.15
N GLU A 159 13.09 2.59 -26.14
CA GLU A 159 13.82 3.33 -27.20
C GLU A 159 13.69 2.63 -28.56
N ILE A 160 13.76 1.29 -28.62
CA ILE A 160 13.53 0.53 -29.85
C ILE A 160 12.08 0.72 -30.34
N ASN A 161 11.09 0.64 -29.44
CA ASN A 161 9.68 0.88 -29.80
C ASN A 161 9.47 2.28 -30.37
N ALA A 162 10.06 3.30 -29.74
CA ALA A 162 9.98 4.67 -30.22
C ALA A 162 10.56 4.79 -31.63
N THR A 163 11.76 4.23 -31.89
CA THR A 163 12.35 4.27 -33.23
C THR A 163 11.49 3.53 -34.27
N LEU A 164 10.98 2.33 -33.96
CA LEU A 164 10.09 1.59 -34.86
C LEU A 164 8.77 2.34 -35.14
N SER A 165 8.21 3.03 -34.14
CA SER A 165 7.01 3.85 -34.32
C SER A 165 7.26 5.01 -35.29
N LEU A 166 8.44 5.63 -35.21
CA LEU A 166 8.84 6.71 -36.12
C LEU A 166 9.03 6.17 -37.54
N MET A 167 9.73 5.05 -37.71
CA MET A 167 9.89 4.37 -39.00
C MET A 167 8.53 4.06 -39.63
N ARG A 168 7.63 3.44 -38.85
CA ARG A 168 6.27 3.12 -39.30
C ARG A 168 5.50 4.38 -39.73
N SER A 169 5.60 5.47 -38.97
CA SER A 169 4.91 6.72 -39.29
C SER A 169 5.44 7.43 -40.54
N ASN A 170 6.72 7.24 -40.88
CA ASN A 170 7.39 7.95 -41.97
C ASN A 170 7.54 7.11 -43.25
N TYR A 171 7.57 5.78 -43.13
CA TYR A 171 7.90 4.84 -44.21
C TYR A 171 7.02 3.59 -44.24
N GLY A 172 5.98 3.51 -43.41
CA GLY A 172 5.16 2.29 -43.25
C GLY A 172 4.35 1.86 -44.47
N GLU A 173 4.20 2.72 -45.48
CA GLU A 173 3.55 2.39 -46.75
C GLU A 173 4.49 1.58 -47.70
N ASP A 174 5.80 1.57 -47.44
CA ASP A 174 6.76 0.77 -48.18
C ASP A 174 6.74 -0.68 -47.66
N GLY A 175 6.42 -1.64 -48.54
CA GLY A 175 6.33 -3.05 -48.19
C GLY A 175 7.64 -3.64 -47.64
N THR A 176 8.80 -3.18 -48.13
CA THR A 176 10.12 -3.65 -47.67
C THR A 176 10.44 -3.16 -46.27
N VAL A 177 10.08 -1.91 -45.97
CA VAL A 177 10.27 -1.31 -44.64
C VAL A 177 9.30 -1.93 -43.63
N ALA A 178 8.07 -2.20 -44.04
CA ALA A 178 7.09 -2.92 -43.22
C ALA A 178 7.57 -4.34 -42.86
N GLU A 179 8.15 -5.07 -43.81
CA GLU A 179 8.75 -6.39 -43.58
C GLU A 179 9.93 -6.31 -42.60
N PHE A 180 10.82 -5.33 -42.77
CA PHE A 180 11.94 -5.09 -41.85
C PHE A 180 11.46 -4.81 -40.42
N ILE A 181 10.49 -3.90 -40.25
CA ILE A 181 9.91 -3.59 -38.93
C ILE A 181 9.33 -4.86 -38.27
N SER A 182 8.55 -5.64 -39.03
CA SER A 182 7.95 -6.89 -38.55
C SER A 182 9.01 -7.90 -38.08
N LYS A 183 10.10 -8.04 -38.85
CA LYS A 183 11.23 -8.92 -38.49
C LYS A 183 11.88 -8.50 -37.18
N ILE A 184 12.15 -7.20 -36.99
CA ILE A 184 12.72 -6.67 -35.75
C ILE A 184 11.78 -6.88 -34.56
N GLU A 185 10.48 -6.64 -34.75
CA GLU A 185 9.47 -6.86 -33.71
C GLU A 185 9.40 -8.34 -33.28
N ALA A 186 9.43 -9.26 -34.25
CA ALA A 186 9.43 -10.70 -34.00
C ALA A 186 10.69 -11.17 -33.28
N GLU A 187 11.87 -10.75 -33.73
CA GLU A 187 13.15 -11.08 -33.09
C GLU A 187 13.18 -10.57 -31.65
N LYS A 188 12.75 -9.33 -31.42
CA LYS A 188 12.66 -8.75 -30.08
C LYS A 188 11.70 -9.53 -29.18
N ALA A 189 10.54 -9.94 -29.70
CA ALA A 189 9.55 -10.69 -28.93
C ALA A 189 10.09 -12.05 -28.46
N GLN A 190 10.90 -12.74 -29.29
CA GLN A 190 11.57 -13.98 -28.90
C GLN A 190 12.53 -13.77 -27.72
N TYR A 191 13.35 -12.71 -27.75
CA TYR A 191 14.27 -12.41 -26.66
C TYR A 191 13.58 -12.01 -25.36
N ILE A 192 12.48 -11.25 -25.42
CA ILE A 192 11.66 -10.92 -24.25
C ILE A 192 11.13 -12.21 -23.61
N LYS A 193 10.52 -13.09 -24.42
CA LYS A 193 9.96 -14.37 -23.93
C LYS A 193 11.01 -15.27 -23.28
N GLN A 194 12.22 -15.34 -23.85
CA GLN A 194 13.32 -16.13 -23.28
C GLN A 194 13.85 -15.55 -21.96
N ARG A 195 13.70 -14.25 -21.72
CA ARG A 195 14.11 -13.57 -20.49
C ARG A 195 13.06 -13.71 -19.38
N GLU A 196 11.78 -13.59 -19.73
CA GLU A 196 10.65 -13.72 -18.79
C GLU A 196 10.56 -15.12 -18.17
N SER A 197 10.75 -16.18 -18.95
CA SER A 197 10.67 -17.57 -18.45
C SER A 197 11.73 -17.88 -17.39
N GLY A 198 12.98 -17.42 -17.56
CA GLY A 198 14.04 -17.59 -16.57
C GLY A 198 13.86 -16.73 -15.31
N SER A 199 13.33 -15.51 -15.46
CA SER A 199 13.07 -14.63 -14.32
C SER A 199 11.91 -15.15 -13.47
N PHE A 200 10.86 -15.69 -14.09
CA PHE A 200 9.72 -16.24 -13.36
C PHE A 200 10.11 -17.42 -12.46
N VAL A 201 10.95 -18.34 -12.97
CA VAL A 201 11.40 -19.52 -12.21
C VAL A 201 12.22 -19.12 -10.98
N SER A 202 13.15 -18.18 -11.13
CA SER A 202 13.98 -17.70 -10.02
C SER A 202 13.16 -16.96 -8.96
N ILE A 203 12.17 -16.16 -9.37
CA ILE A 203 11.24 -15.48 -8.47
C ILE A 203 10.39 -16.50 -7.71
N ALA A 204 9.78 -17.47 -8.41
CA ALA A 204 8.95 -18.51 -7.80
C ALA A 204 9.75 -19.34 -6.77
N ALA A 205 10.99 -19.70 -7.10
CA ALA A 205 11.88 -20.40 -6.17
C ALA A 205 12.18 -19.57 -4.91
N ALA A 206 12.45 -18.27 -5.06
CA ALA A 206 12.68 -17.38 -3.93
C ALA A 206 11.43 -17.24 -3.03
N PHE A 207 10.25 -17.11 -3.62
CA PHE A 207 8.98 -17.10 -2.90
C PHE A 207 8.73 -18.38 -2.11
N LEU A 208 8.98 -19.55 -2.71
CA LEU A 208 8.85 -20.84 -2.04
C LEU A 208 9.84 -21.00 -0.87
N LEU A 209 11.08 -20.58 -1.05
CA LEU A 209 12.09 -20.61 0.02
C LEU A 209 11.70 -19.71 1.20
N VAL A 210 11.33 -18.46 0.94
CA VAL A 210 10.94 -17.51 2.00
C VAL A 210 9.66 -17.97 2.70
N GLY A 211 8.65 -18.40 1.93
CA GLY A 211 7.41 -18.97 2.48
C GLY A 211 7.65 -20.21 3.32
N GLY A 212 8.55 -21.09 2.89
CA GLY A 212 8.96 -22.29 3.64
C GLY A 212 9.62 -21.94 4.97
N VAL A 213 10.51 -20.94 4.99
CA VAL A 213 11.14 -20.45 6.23
C VAL A 213 10.11 -19.87 7.19
N LEU A 214 9.18 -19.04 6.71
CA LEU A 214 8.11 -18.48 7.54
C LEU A 214 7.21 -19.58 8.10
N PHE A 215 6.83 -20.56 7.28
CA PHE A 215 6.05 -21.70 7.73
C PHE A 215 6.78 -22.52 8.79
N ALA A 216 8.08 -22.74 8.64
CA ALA A 216 8.90 -23.41 9.65
C ALA A 216 8.91 -22.64 10.98
N ILE A 217 9.01 -21.30 10.94
CA ILE A 217 8.93 -20.46 12.15
C ILE A 217 7.60 -20.66 12.89
N THR A 218 6.47 -20.79 12.17
CA THR A 218 5.17 -21.05 12.82
C THR A 218 5.07 -22.41 13.53
N ARG A 219 5.96 -23.35 13.20
CA ARG A 219 6.02 -24.69 13.83
C ARG A 219 6.95 -24.73 15.04
N ILE A 220 7.72 -23.68 15.29
CA ILE A 220 8.56 -23.60 16.50
C ILE A 220 7.63 -23.39 17.69
N PRO A 221 7.58 -24.32 18.66
CA PRO A 221 6.76 -24.13 19.86
C PRO A 221 7.26 -22.89 20.60
N SER A 222 6.35 -21.95 20.87
CA SER A 222 6.68 -20.77 21.68
C SER A 222 7.23 -21.23 23.03
N PRO A 223 8.27 -20.58 23.57
CA PRO A 223 8.72 -20.86 24.92
C PRO A 223 7.54 -20.75 25.87
N GLU A 224 7.43 -21.70 26.82
CA GLU A 224 6.37 -21.64 27.82
C GLU A 224 6.43 -20.30 28.56
N PRO A 225 5.29 -19.61 28.74
CA PRO A 225 5.28 -18.36 29.47
C PRO A 225 5.64 -18.62 30.92
N SER A 226 6.40 -17.69 31.49
CA SER A 226 6.75 -17.69 32.91
C SER A 226 5.50 -17.63 33.79
N ILE A 227 5.59 -18.13 35.03
CA ILE A 227 4.44 -18.31 35.94
C ILE A 227 3.74 -16.97 36.24
N ASP A 228 4.49 -15.89 36.42
CA ASP A 228 4.03 -14.50 36.52
C ASP A 228 3.15 -14.10 35.33
N LYS A 229 3.60 -14.37 34.09
CA LYS A 229 2.81 -14.10 32.87
C LYS A 229 1.53 -14.94 32.80
N LYS A 230 1.58 -16.20 33.25
CA LYS A 230 0.39 -17.06 33.35
C LYS A 230 -0.62 -16.47 34.34
N ILE A 231 -0.15 -16.00 35.50
CA ILE A 231 -0.98 -15.34 36.52
C ILE A 231 -1.61 -14.05 35.96
N ASP A 232 -0.83 -13.18 35.31
CA ASP A 232 -1.36 -11.94 34.72
C ASP A 232 -2.44 -12.20 33.67
N ARG A 233 -2.25 -13.22 32.83
CA ARG A 233 -3.27 -13.65 31.86
C ARG A 233 -4.55 -14.10 32.58
N LEU A 234 -4.45 -14.94 33.61
CA LEU A 234 -5.63 -15.41 34.35
C LEU A 234 -6.38 -14.28 35.05
N ILE A 235 -5.66 -13.31 35.62
CA ILE A 235 -6.28 -12.11 36.22
C ILE A 235 -7.02 -11.30 35.15
N THR A 236 -6.40 -11.10 33.98
CA THR A 236 -7.01 -10.38 32.85
C THR A 236 -8.25 -11.09 32.30
N GLU A 237 -8.25 -12.42 32.28
CA GLU A 237 -9.40 -13.25 31.88
C GLU A 237 -10.50 -13.33 32.97
N GLY A 238 -10.30 -12.72 34.13
CA GLY A 238 -11.24 -12.78 35.26
C GLY A 238 -11.21 -14.10 36.04
N LYS A 239 -10.29 -15.02 35.73
CA LYS A 239 -10.13 -16.33 36.39
C LYS A 239 -9.28 -16.20 37.66
N ARG A 240 -9.78 -15.45 38.64
CA ARG A 240 -9.05 -15.07 39.86
C ARG A 240 -8.69 -16.27 40.74
N ASP A 241 -9.58 -17.25 40.88
CA ASP A 241 -9.32 -18.44 41.70
C ASP A 241 -8.22 -19.32 41.07
N SER A 242 -8.22 -19.45 39.74
CA SER A 242 -7.15 -20.11 39.02
C SER A 242 -5.81 -19.37 39.19
N ALA A 243 -5.83 -18.04 39.18
CA ALA A 243 -4.63 -17.24 39.45
C ALA A 243 -4.09 -17.49 40.88
N LYS A 244 -4.96 -17.53 41.89
CA LYS A 244 -4.58 -17.80 43.29
C LYS A 244 -3.89 -19.15 43.48
N ILE A 245 -4.28 -20.17 42.73
CA ILE A 245 -3.65 -21.50 42.80
C ILE A 245 -2.19 -21.47 42.31
N LEU A 246 -1.85 -20.58 41.38
CA LEU A 246 -0.50 -20.46 40.82
C LEU A 246 0.42 -19.56 41.65
N ILE A 247 -0.12 -18.63 42.43
CA ILE A 247 0.68 -17.68 43.24
C ILE A 247 1.68 -18.40 44.17
N PRO A 248 1.35 -19.49 44.89
CA PRO A 248 2.30 -20.21 45.74
C PRO A 248 3.53 -20.75 45.00
N GLN A 249 3.46 -20.93 43.68
CA GLN A 249 4.56 -21.42 42.85
C GLN A 249 5.60 -20.34 42.52
N LEU A 250 5.36 -19.08 42.88
CA LEU A 250 6.31 -17.99 42.68
C LEU A 250 7.41 -18.04 43.75
N GLU A 251 8.66 -17.88 43.30
CA GLU A 251 9.85 -17.98 44.16
C GLU A 251 9.95 -16.84 45.19
N LYS A 252 9.54 -15.63 44.80
CA LYS A 252 9.68 -14.43 45.62
C LYS A 252 8.42 -14.16 46.40
N GLU A 253 8.55 -14.04 47.72
CA GLU A 253 7.47 -13.68 48.62
C GLU A 253 6.85 -12.32 48.27
N SER A 254 7.67 -11.31 47.99
CA SER A 254 7.19 -9.99 47.56
C SER A 254 6.33 -10.04 46.29
N THR A 255 6.66 -10.94 45.35
CA THR A 255 5.85 -11.14 44.13
C THR A 255 4.54 -11.86 44.44
N ARG A 256 4.52 -12.79 45.40
CA ARG A 256 3.28 -13.43 45.87
C ARG A 256 2.33 -12.42 46.51
N GLU A 257 2.84 -11.61 47.43
CA GLU A 257 2.08 -10.54 48.08
C GLU A 257 1.53 -9.54 47.08
N PHE A 258 2.33 -9.16 46.08
CA PHE A 258 1.90 -8.27 44.99
C PHE A 258 0.69 -8.83 44.24
N TYR A 259 0.72 -10.09 43.79
CA TYR A 259 -0.40 -10.68 43.07
C TYR A 259 -1.64 -10.91 43.95
N LEU A 260 -1.46 -11.21 45.23
CA LEU A 260 -2.57 -11.31 46.19
C LEU A 260 -3.26 -9.96 46.37
N SER A 261 -2.50 -8.90 46.64
CA SER A 261 -3.06 -7.54 46.77
C SER A 261 -3.76 -7.10 45.48
N LYS A 262 -3.15 -7.36 44.31
CA LYS A 262 -3.76 -7.05 43.02
C LYS A 262 -5.14 -7.72 42.86
N ILE A 263 -5.27 -8.98 43.28
CA ILE A 263 -6.56 -9.69 43.23
C ILE A 263 -7.56 -9.10 44.23
N GLU A 264 -7.11 -8.74 45.44
CA GLU A 264 -7.94 -8.13 46.48
C GLU A 264 -8.48 -6.76 46.04
N VAL A 265 -7.63 -5.90 45.48
CA VAL A 265 -8.01 -4.61 44.89
C VAL A 265 -9.11 -4.77 43.84
N ILE A 266 -8.98 -5.76 42.95
CA ILE A 266 -10.00 -6.04 41.93
C ILE A 266 -11.32 -6.51 42.57
N ASN A 267 -11.27 -7.31 43.63
CA ASN A 267 -12.47 -7.74 44.35
C ASN A 267 -13.16 -6.57 45.06
N ILE A 268 -12.39 -5.67 45.67
CA ILE A 268 -12.91 -4.45 46.30
C ILE A 268 -13.54 -3.53 45.25
N ASP A 269 -12.91 -3.33 44.10
CA ASP A 269 -13.48 -2.52 43.02
C ASP A 269 -14.79 -3.13 42.48
N SER A 270 -14.90 -4.46 42.49
CA SER A 270 -16.15 -5.16 42.16
C SER A 270 -17.27 -4.88 43.17
N LEU A 271 -16.96 -4.85 44.47
CA LEU A 271 -17.93 -4.50 45.53
C LEU A 271 -18.34 -3.02 45.43
N TYR A 272 -17.36 -2.14 45.22
CA TYR A 272 -17.59 -0.72 44.97
C TYR A 272 -18.54 -0.48 43.80
N LYS A 273 -18.32 -1.15 42.67
CA LYS A 273 -19.20 -1.07 41.49
C LYS A 273 -20.61 -1.64 41.75
N ALA A 274 -20.74 -2.60 42.65
CA ALA A 274 -22.03 -3.15 43.05
C ALA A 274 -22.78 -2.27 44.08
N GLY A 275 -22.18 -1.15 44.53
CA GLY A 275 -22.76 -0.27 45.56
C GLY A 275 -22.61 -0.80 47.00
N ALA A 276 -21.88 -1.90 47.19
CA ALA A 276 -21.60 -2.50 48.50
C ALA A 276 -20.45 -1.75 49.21
N TYR A 277 -20.62 -0.45 49.44
CA TYR A 277 -19.55 0.44 49.87
C TYR A 277 -18.99 0.13 51.25
N GLU A 278 -19.82 -0.25 52.22
CA GLU A 278 -19.36 -0.56 53.58
C GLU A 278 -18.49 -1.83 53.58
N GLU A 279 -18.90 -2.87 52.84
CA GLU A 279 -18.10 -4.10 52.69
C GLU A 279 -16.80 -3.82 51.91
N ALA A 280 -16.85 -2.94 50.91
CA ALA A 280 -15.66 -2.51 50.17
C ALA A 280 -14.68 -1.75 51.08
N LEU A 281 -15.17 -0.87 51.96
CA LEU A 281 -14.34 -0.12 52.93
C LEU A 281 -13.70 -1.05 53.96
N GLU A 282 -14.47 -1.97 54.51
CA GLU A 282 -13.96 -2.96 55.46
C GLU A 282 -12.78 -3.73 54.84
N LYS A 283 -12.97 -4.27 53.63
CA LYS A 283 -11.89 -5.00 52.93
C LYS A 283 -10.72 -4.12 52.53
N ALA A 284 -10.96 -2.88 52.13
CA ALA A 284 -9.90 -1.94 51.78
C ALA A 284 -8.96 -1.66 52.97
N ASN A 285 -9.48 -1.59 54.20
CA ASN A 285 -8.67 -1.35 55.40
C ASN A 285 -7.62 -2.45 55.65
N PHE A 286 -7.86 -3.67 55.17
CA PHE A 286 -6.94 -4.80 55.33
C PHE A 286 -5.91 -4.94 54.21
N LEU A 287 -5.92 -4.05 53.21
CA LEU A 287 -4.94 -4.11 52.13
C LEU A 287 -3.51 -3.87 52.65
N THR A 288 -2.59 -4.72 52.19
CA THR A 288 -1.18 -4.71 52.57
C THR A 288 -0.48 -3.41 52.17
N PHE A 289 -0.68 -2.96 50.92
CA PHE A 289 -0.02 -1.76 50.40
C PHE A 289 -0.77 -0.49 50.83
N LYS A 290 -0.09 0.35 51.61
CA LYS A 290 -0.64 1.62 52.12
C LYS A 290 -1.19 2.51 51.01
N SER A 291 -0.49 2.63 49.89
CA SER A 291 -0.92 3.46 48.76
C SER A 291 -2.24 3.00 48.16
N GLU A 292 -2.37 1.68 47.88
CA GLU A 292 -3.60 1.10 47.32
C GLU A 292 -4.77 1.22 48.32
N ARG A 293 -4.49 1.02 49.61
CA ARG A 293 -5.45 1.18 50.70
C ARG A 293 -6.00 2.60 50.75
N GLU A 294 -5.14 3.61 50.83
CA GLU A 294 -5.55 5.00 50.95
C GLU A 294 -6.29 5.50 49.70
N GLU A 295 -5.85 5.08 48.51
CA GLU A 295 -6.51 5.41 47.24
C GLU A 295 -7.94 4.85 47.19
N LEU A 296 -8.13 3.57 47.49
CA LEU A 296 -9.45 2.92 47.45
C LEU A 296 -10.39 3.47 48.52
N ILE A 297 -9.91 3.64 49.76
CA ILE A 297 -10.73 4.22 50.84
C ILE A 297 -11.20 5.62 50.45
N THR A 298 -10.29 6.46 49.94
CA THR A 298 -10.62 7.82 49.50
C THR A 298 -11.67 7.80 48.39
N LYS A 299 -11.47 6.95 47.36
CA LYS A 299 -12.43 6.80 46.25
C LYS A 299 -13.82 6.39 46.73
N ILE A 300 -13.91 5.41 47.64
CA ILE A 300 -15.19 4.93 48.16
C ILE A 300 -15.88 6.02 48.99
N LEU A 301 -15.15 6.67 49.91
CA LEU A 301 -15.70 7.71 50.78
C LEU A 301 -16.21 8.92 49.99
N ILE A 302 -15.47 9.42 49.00
CA ILE A 302 -15.93 10.52 48.13
C ILE A 302 -17.25 10.17 47.43
N THR A 303 -17.37 8.94 46.94
CA THR A 303 -18.60 8.47 46.27
C THR A 303 -19.77 8.49 47.24
N GLN A 304 -19.59 7.96 48.46
CA GLN A 304 -20.63 7.96 49.48
C GLN A 304 -21.02 9.38 49.94
N ILE A 305 -20.05 10.29 50.07
CA ILE A 305 -20.30 11.69 50.39
C ILE A 305 -21.18 12.33 49.31
N GLY A 306 -20.85 12.12 48.03
CA GLY A 306 -21.67 12.60 46.92
C GLY A 306 -23.13 12.13 47.00
N GLU A 307 -23.35 10.84 47.29
CA GLU A 307 -24.70 10.30 47.48
C GLU A 307 -25.43 10.93 48.68
N LEU A 308 -24.75 11.09 49.82
CA LEU A 308 -25.33 11.70 51.01
C LEU A 308 -25.69 13.18 50.78
N LEU A 309 -24.88 13.92 50.01
CA LEU A 309 -25.18 15.30 49.62
C LEU A 309 -26.42 15.41 48.74
N THR A 310 -26.66 14.43 47.86
CA THR A 310 -27.89 14.38 47.06
C THR A 310 -29.12 14.16 47.94
N LYS A 311 -28.99 13.29 48.96
CA LYS A 311 -30.00 12.99 49.98
C LYS A 311 -30.14 14.08 51.05
N ARG A 312 -29.25 15.08 51.06
CA ARG A 312 -29.17 16.17 52.06
C ARG A 312 -28.82 15.68 53.48
N GLU A 313 -28.11 14.57 53.59
CA GLU A 313 -27.64 14.00 54.85
C GLU A 313 -26.27 14.59 55.25
N PHE A 314 -26.22 15.88 55.54
CA PHE A 314 -24.96 16.62 55.73
C PHE A 314 -24.13 16.17 56.93
N LYS A 315 -24.77 15.75 58.02
CA LYS A 315 -24.05 15.28 59.22
C LYS A 315 -23.27 14.01 58.92
N THR A 316 -23.95 12.99 58.39
CA THR A 316 -23.33 11.73 57.97
C THR A 316 -22.26 11.96 56.90
N ALA A 317 -22.46 12.91 55.98
CA ALA A 317 -21.46 13.26 54.98
C ALA A 317 -20.16 13.81 55.62
N LYS A 318 -20.27 14.65 56.67
CA LYS A 318 -19.10 15.16 57.42
C LYS A 318 -18.38 14.03 58.14
N ASP A 319 -19.12 13.17 58.83
CA ASP A 319 -18.56 12.02 59.54
C ASP A 319 -17.75 11.12 58.59
N LYS A 320 -18.23 10.91 57.35
CA LYS A 320 -17.49 10.17 56.31
C LYS A 320 -16.30 10.93 55.75
N ALA A 321 -16.39 12.24 55.58
CA ALA A 321 -15.27 13.05 55.12
C ALA A 321 -14.08 12.99 56.10
N GLU A 322 -14.34 12.97 57.41
CA GLU A 322 -13.29 12.85 58.43
C GLU A 322 -12.48 11.55 58.34
N LEU A 323 -13.05 10.49 57.76
CA LEU A 323 -12.38 9.21 57.55
C LEU A 323 -11.43 9.21 56.33
N ILE A 324 -11.42 10.25 55.50
CA ILE A 324 -10.55 10.34 54.31
C ILE A 324 -9.09 10.43 54.76
N PRO A 325 -8.20 9.49 54.42
CA PRO A 325 -6.81 9.49 54.88
C PRO A 325 -6.01 10.72 54.44
N ASP A 326 -6.19 11.14 53.19
CA ASP A 326 -5.48 12.30 52.64
C ASP A 326 -6.06 13.62 53.17
N TYR A 327 -5.19 14.46 53.75
CA TYR A 327 -5.59 15.71 54.39
C TYR A 327 -6.16 16.72 53.40
N SER A 328 -5.55 16.86 52.22
CA SER A 328 -5.99 17.82 51.20
C SER A 328 -7.39 17.48 50.71
N THR A 329 -7.58 16.22 50.33
CA THR A 329 -8.86 15.70 49.86
C THR A 329 -9.94 15.78 50.95
N ARG A 330 -9.60 15.44 52.20
CA ARG A 330 -10.50 15.60 53.36
C ARG A 330 -10.99 17.04 53.49
N PHE A 331 -10.06 18.00 53.44
CA PHE A 331 -10.38 19.42 53.58
C PHE A 331 -11.30 19.90 52.45
N GLU A 332 -10.99 19.52 51.21
CA GLU A 332 -11.81 19.86 50.04
C GLU A 332 -13.24 19.32 50.15
N GLU A 333 -13.42 18.06 50.56
CA GLU A 333 -14.75 17.47 50.73
C GLU A 333 -15.54 18.12 51.87
N LEU A 334 -14.89 18.45 52.99
CA LEU A 334 -15.54 19.18 54.10
C LEU A 334 -16.02 20.57 53.67
N ASP A 335 -15.22 21.29 52.89
CA ASP A 335 -15.60 22.60 52.34
C ASP A 335 -16.77 22.48 51.34
N LYS A 336 -16.76 21.46 50.47
CA LYS A 336 -17.90 21.18 49.58
C LYS A 336 -19.18 20.91 50.36
N ILE A 337 -19.11 20.10 51.42
CA ILE A 337 -20.27 19.82 52.28
C ILE A 337 -20.78 21.11 52.93
N LYS A 338 -19.88 21.94 53.46
CA LYS A 338 -20.23 23.21 54.10
C LYS A 338 -20.92 24.17 53.14
N ILE A 339 -20.42 24.30 51.91
CA ILE A 339 -21.04 25.12 50.86
C ILE A 339 -22.43 24.55 50.50
N ALA A 340 -22.54 23.24 50.32
CA ALA A 340 -23.80 22.58 49.98
C ALA A 340 -24.87 22.75 51.07
N GLU A 341 -24.47 22.75 52.35
CA GLU A 341 -25.33 23.03 53.49
C GLU A 341 -25.79 24.49 53.52
N GLN A 342 -24.93 25.44 53.16
CA GLN A 342 -25.25 26.87 53.10
C GLN A 342 -26.18 27.24 51.95
N LEU A 343 -26.01 26.63 50.77
CA LEU A 343 -26.84 26.90 49.59
C LEU A 343 -28.27 26.35 49.69
N LYS A 344 -28.57 25.54 50.72
CA LYS A 344 -29.89 24.94 50.96
C LYS A 344 -30.53 25.36 52.28
N LYS A 345 -29.90 26.28 53.03
CA LYS A 345 -30.56 27.09 54.07
C LYS A 345 -31.25 28.26 53.40
#